data_AF-A0A7Y2UN89-F1
#
_entry.id   AF-A0A7Y2UN89-F1
#
_cell.length_a   1.000
_cell.length_b   1.000
_cell.length_c   1.000
_cell.angle_alpha   90.00
_cell.angle_beta   90.00
_cell.angle_gamma   90.00
#
_symmetry.space_group_name_H-M   'P 1'
#
loop_
_entity.id
_entity.type
_entity.pdbx_description
1 polymer ?
#
loop_
_entity_poly.entity_id
_entity_poly.type
_entity_poly.pdbx_seq_one_letter_code
_entity_poly.pdbx_strand_id
1 'polypeptide(L)'
;VHGKGSLLAKMPGDDWQKFANLRLLLLYLYLHPGKKLLFMGGEFGQRSEWYCKTSLDWHLLEMGPYHHQSLEFMRQLNHFYLQHPPLWQLDYDHRGFSWLDLEDQDNSIISFLRASKDPDDHLVCLLNFTPQTLEDYKIGVPKLGDYELTFCSDEAQFGGSGVCHDVRSRAVDEPFARAPYHVLAKVPPLAGLVLKPLAKEN
;
A
#
# COMPACT_ATOMS: atom_id res chain seq x y z
N VAL A 1 -21.83 -1.32 -11.36
CA VAL A 1 -23.01 -0.95 -12.18
C VAL A 1 -22.86 -1.54 -13.55
N HIS A 2 -24.00 -1.81 -14.22
CA HIS A 2 -24.05 -2.29 -15.59
C HIS A 2 -23.22 -3.57 -15.78
N GLY A 3 -23.24 -4.48 -14.79
CA GLY A 3 -22.60 -5.80 -14.88
C GLY A 3 -21.07 -5.77 -14.73
N LYS A 4 -20.47 -4.64 -14.37
CA LYS A 4 -19.02 -4.54 -14.13
C LYS A 4 -18.60 -5.20 -12.82
N GLY A 5 -19.49 -5.42 -11.87
CA GLY A 5 -19.20 -5.82 -10.50
C GLY A 5 -18.75 -4.64 -9.62
N SER A 6 -18.79 -4.84 -8.30
CA SER A 6 -18.13 -3.97 -7.33
C SER A 6 -16.60 -4.12 -7.40
N LEU A 7 -15.84 -3.31 -6.67
CA LEU A 7 -14.38 -3.48 -6.59
C LEU A 7 -14.00 -4.84 -6.02
N LEU A 8 -14.63 -5.25 -4.93
CA LEU A 8 -14.37 -6.55 -4.28
C LEU A 8 -14.72 -7.73 -5.21
N ALA A 9 -15.81 -7.63 -5.96
CA ALA A 9 -16.23 -8.68 -6.89
C ALA A 9 -15.26 -8.90 -8.06
N LYS A 10 -14.41 -7.93 -8.36
CA LYS A 10 -13.38 -8.03 -9.42
C LYS A 10 -12.11 -8.73 -8.95
N MET A 11 -11.90 -8.84 -7.64
CA MET A 11 -10.69 -9.44 -7.10
C MET A 11 -10.74 -10.96 -7.24
N PRO A 12 -9.65 -11.62 -7.65
CA PRO A 12 -9.58 -13.07 -7.75
C PRO A 12 -9.38 -13.70 -6.36
N GLY A 13 -9.57 -15.02 -6.30
CA GLY A 13 -9.26 -15.81 -5.11
C GLY A 13 -10.43 -16.00 -4.13
N ASP A 14 -10.09 -16.53 -2.96
CA ASP A 14 -11.03 -16.65 -1.84
C ASP A 14 -11.35 -15.28 -1.20
N ASP A 15 -12.24 -15.26 -0.22
CA ASP A 15 -12.65 -14.01 0.42
C ASP A 15 -11.45 -13.26 1.05
N TRP A 16 -10.49 -13.95 1.66
CA TRP A 16 -9.31 -13.30 2.23
C TRP A 16 -8.48 -12.64 1.13
N GLN A 17 -8.19 -13.36 0.04
CA GLN A 17 -7.45 -12.84 -1.11
C GLN A 17 -8.17 -11.67 -1.79
N LYS A 18 -9.50 -11.71 -1.85
CA LYS A 18 -10.30 -10.61 -2.40
C LYS A 18 -10.15 -9.33 -1.60
N PHE A 19 -10.22 -9.41 -0.27
CA PHE A 19 -10.01 -8.25 0.60
C PHE A 19 -8.55 -7.79 0.59
N ALA A 20 -7.57 -8.71 0.53
CA ALA A 20 -6.16 -8.35 0.37
C ALA A 20 -5.91 -7.56 -0.92
N ASN A 21 -6.41 -8.04 -2.06
CA ASN A 21 -6.34 -7.33 -3.33
C ASN A 21 -7.05 -5.96 -3.29
N LEU A 22 -8.20 -5.86 -2.61
CA LEU A 22 -8.89 -4.58 -2.43
C LEU A 22 -8.04 -3.59 -1.66
N ARG A 23 -7.44 -4.00 -0.53
CA ARG A 23 -6.52 -3.15 0.26
C ARG A 23 -5.31 -2.75 -0.57
N LEU A 24 -4.71 -3.69 -1.30
CA LEU A 24 -3.56 -3.44 -2.16
C LEU A 24 -3.86 -2.42 -3.26
N LEU A 25 -5.00 -2.56 -3.95
CA LEU A 25 -5.44 -1.62 -4.97
C LEU A 25 -5.64 -0.20 -4.39
N LEU A 26 -6.29 -0.11 -3.23
CA LEU A 26 -6.59 1.17 -2.58
C LEU A 26 -5.31 1.82 -2.05
N LEU A 27 -4.39 1.04 -1.47
CA LEU A 27 -3.06 1.53 -1.09
C LEU A 27 -2.30 2.04 -2.32
N TYR A 28 -2.28 1.29 -3.42
CA TYR A 28 -1.65 1.73 -4.67
C TYR A 28 -2.26 3.04 -5.18
N LEU A 29 -3.59 3.17 -5.20
CA LEU A 29 -4.28 4.41 -5.57
C LEU A 29 -3.82 5.60 -4.72
N TYR A 30 -3.63 5.40 -3.42
CA TYR A 30 -3.21 6.45 -2.49
C TYR A 30 -1.72 6.78 -2.60
N LEU A 31 -0.87 5.79 -2.87
CA LEU A 31 0.57 5.96 -3.03
C LEU A 31 0.98 6.47 -4.41
N HIS A 32 0.19 6.23 -5.45
CA HIS A 32 0.47 6.73 -6.81
C HIS A 32 0.29 8.25 -6.88
N PRO A 33 1.07 9.00 -7.68
CA PRO A 33 0.84 10.44 -7.87
C PRO A 33 -0.58 10.76 -8.36
N GLY A 34 -1.14 11.86 -7.84
CA GLY A 34 -2.46 12.38 -8.22
C GLY A 34 -3.50 12.32 -7.09
N LYS A 35 -4.59 13.07 -7.22
CA LYS A 35 -5.61 13.17 -6.16
C LYS A 35 -6.56 11.97 -6.15
N LYS A 36 -7.14 11.70 -4.97
CA LYS A 36 -7.84 10.44 -4.68
C LYS A 36 -9.35 10.63 -4.76
N LEU A 37 -10.03 9.67 -5.38
CA LEU A 37 -11.48 9.59 -5.42
C LEU A 37 -11.89 8.13 -5.31
N LEU A 38 -12.74 7.83 -4.33
CA LEU A 38 -13.38 6.52 -4.15
C LEU A 38 -14.88 6.73 -4.01
N PHE A 39 -15.67 5.96 -4.76
CA PHE A 39 -17.12 6.03 -4.66
C PHE A 39 -17.64 5.22 -3.47
N MET A 40 -18.72 5.71 -2.87
CA MET A 40 -19.35 5.11 -1.68
C MET A 40 -19.64 3.62 -1.86
N GLY A 41 -19.43 2.84 -0.81
CA GLY A 41 -19.48 1.37 -0.84
C GLY A 41 -18.13 0.72 -1.17
N GLY A 42 -17.21 1.44 -1.80
CA GLY A 42 -15.86 0.94 -2.07
C GLY A 42 -15.02 0.80 -0.79
N GLU A 43 -15.24 1.67 0.19
CA GLU A 43 -14.46 1.81 1.41
C GLU A 43 -14.61 0.65 2.41
N PHE A 44 -15.76 -0.04 2.39
CA PHE A 44 -16.00 -1.23 3.22
C PHE A 44 -16.14 -2.51 2.39
N GLY A 45 -15.79 -2.45 1.10
CA GLY A 45 -15.83 -3.61 0.21
C GLY A 45 -17.23 -4.14 -0.05
N GLN A 46 -18.19 -3.29 -0.42
CA GLN A 46 -19.53 -3.74 -0.78
C GLN A 46 -19.46 -4.83 -1.88
N ARG A 47 -20.19 -5.93 -1.69
CA ARG A 47 -20.19 -7.08 -2.62
C ARG A 47 -21.05 -6.81 -3.85
N SER A 48 -22.26 -6.31 -3.65
CA SER A 48 -23.21 -6.02 -4.72
C SER A 48 -22.77 -4.81 -5.53
N GLU A 49 -23.19 -4.75 -6.80
CA GLU A 49 -23.10 -3.50 -7.55
C GLU A 49 -23.90 -2.41 -6.85
N TRP A 50 -23.46 -1.16 -6.96
CA TRP A 50 -24.29 -0.02 -6.57
C TRP A 50 -25.62 -0.03 -7.35
N TYR A 51 -26.72 0.16 -6.62
CA TYR A 51 -28.05 0.30 -7.18
C TYR A 51 -28.69 1.58 -6.68
N CYS A 52 -29.06 2.46 -7.61
CA CYS A 52 -29.53 3.81 -7.27
C CYS A 52 -30.88 3.87 -6.53
N LYS A 53 -31.64 2.76 -6.49
CA LYS A 53 -32.96 2.70 -5.84
C LYS A 53 -32.92 2.10 -4.43
N THR A 54 -31.75 1.66 -3.95
CA THR A 54 -31.58 1.13 -2.61
C THR A 54 -30.43 1.82 -1.91
N SER A 55 -30.40 1.72 -0.58
CA SER A 55 -29.22 2.12 0.19
C SER A 55 -28.03 1.23 -0.15
N LEU A 56 -26.85 1.64 0.34
CA LEU A 56 -25.71 0.74 0.44
C LEU A 56 -26.03 -0.43 1.39
N ASP A 57 -25.26 -1.50 1.25
CA ASP A 57 -25.38 -2.74 2.01
C ASP A 57 -24.75 -2.60 3.41
N TRP A 58 -25.26 -1.66 4.23
CA TRP A 58 -24.69 -1.31 5.53
C TRP A 58 -24.59 -2.48 6.52
N HIS A 59 -25.50 -3.46 6.39
CA HIS A 59 -25.49 -4.69 7.19
C HIS A 59 -24.18 -5.49 7.06
N LEU A 60 -23.42 -5.30 5.97
CA LEU A 60 -22.12 -5.96 5.78
C LEU A 60 -21.10 -5.58 6.86
N LEU A 61 -21.20 -4.39 7.45
CA LEU A 61 -20.31 -3.96 8.54
C LEU A 61 -20.45 -4.80 9.81
N GLU A 62 -21.56 -5.52 9.95
CA GLU A 62 -21.84 -6.44 11.06
C GLU A 62 -21.56 -7.91 10.67
N MET A 63 -21.23 -8.17 9.40
CA MET A 63 -21.00 -9.51 8.86
C MET A 63 -19.51 -9.85 8.82
N GLY A 64 -19.08 -10.69 9.77
CA GLY A 64 -17.69 -11.13 9.86
C GLY A 64 -16.72 -9.95 10.02
N PRO A 65 -15.40 -10.21 9.92
CA PRO A 65 -14.42 -9.17 10.24
C PRO A 65 -14.09 -8.24 9.06
N TYR A 66 -14.09 -8.74 7.82
CA TYR A 66 -13.41 -8.08 6.71
C TYR A 66 -14.01 -6.74 6.26
N HIS A 67 -15.34 -6.59 6.29
CA HIS A 67 -15.98 -5.34 5.87
C HIS A 67 -15.68 -4.19 6.84
N HIS A 68 -15.77 -4.47 8.15
CA HIS A 68 -15.39 -3.52 9.19
C HIS A 68 -13.89 -3.20 9.14
N GLN A 69 -13.04 -4.22 8.97
CA GLN A 69 -11.59 -4.05 8.84
C GLN A 69 -11.19 -3.26 7.58
N SER A 70 -11.95 -3.38 6.48
CA SER A 70 -11.74 -2.58 5.27
C SER A 70 -12.04 -1.10 5.51
N LEU A 71 -13.12 -0.82 6.25
CA LEU A 71 -13.46 0.54 6.65
C LEU A 71 -12.37 1.13 7.56
N GLU A 72 -11.84 0.34 8.50
CA GLU A 72 -10.73 0.73 9.36
C GLU A 72 -9.45 1.01 8.57
N PHE A 73 -9.12 0.14 7.62
CA PHE A 73 -8.01 0.34 6.69
C PHE A 73 -8.17 1.67 5.93
N MET A 74 -9.35 1.96 5.39
CA MET A 74 -9.59 3.23 4.70
C MET A 74 -9.49 4.44 5.62
N ARG A 75 -9.91 4.32 6.88
CA ARG A 75 -9.73 5.37 7.89
C ARG A 75 -8.25 5.65 8.12
N GLN A 76 -7.44 4.63 8.39
CA GLN A 76 -6.01 4.80 8.63
C GLN A 76 -5.26 5.26 7.38
N LEU A 77 -5.61 4.76 6.20
CA LEU A 77 -5.01 5.19 4.93
C LEU A 77 -5.26 6.67 4.63
N ASN A 78 -6.46 7.18 4.93
CA ASN A 78 -6.74 8.61 4.81
C ASN A 78 -5.92 9.45 5.79
N HIS A 79 -5.80 9.02 7.05
CA HIS A 79 -4.93 9.71 8.02
C HIS A 79 -3.47 9.69 7.59
N PHE A 80 -2.97 8.53 7.15
CA PHE A 80 -1.63 8.36 6.64
C PHE A 80 -1.35 9.31 5.47
N TYR A 81 -2.27 9.40 4.50
CA TYR A 81 -2.17 10.31 3.37
C TYR A 81 -2.04 11.78 3.80
N LEU A 82 -2.88 12.24 4.73
CA LEU A 82 -2.83 13.62 5.21
C LEU A 82 -1.55 13.93 6.01
N GLN A 83 -1.06 12.95 6.78
CA GLN A 83 0.12 13.08 7.63
C GLN A 83 1.44 13.08 6.86
N HIS A 84 1.46 12.59 5.62
CA HIS A 84 2.68 12.42 4.83
C HIS A 84 2.69 13.33 3.59
N PRO A 85 3.34 14.51 3.67
CA PRO A 85 3.54 15.41 2.53
C PRO A 85 4.03 14.77 1.22
N PRO A 86 4.92 13.74 1.23
CA PRO A 86 5.37 13.09 -0.01
C PRO A 86 4.23 12.56 -0.89
N LEU A 87 3.07 12.26 -0.29
CA LEU A 87 1.93 11.68 -1.01
C LEU A 87 1.07 12.70 -1.75
N TRP A 88 1.24 14.00 -1.51
CA TRP A 88 0.37 15.03 -2.10
C TRP A 88 1.05 16.33 -2.49
N GLN A 89 2.23 16.65 -1.93
CA GLN A 89 2.86 17.95 -2.08
C GLN A 89 3.46 18.17 -3.48
N LEU A 90 3.98 17.10 -4.10
CA LEU A 90 4.66 17.12 -5.40
C LEU A 90 3.96 16.23 -6.47
N ASP A 91 2.65 16.01 -6.37
CA ASP A 91 1.91 15.14 -7.32
C ASP A 91 2.06 15.52 -8.80
N TYR A 92 2.34 16.80 -9.08
CA TYR A 92 2.45 17.36 -10.44
C TYR A 92 3.87 17.79 -10.79
N ASP A 93 4.86 17.32 -10.04
CA ASP A 93 6.27 17.60 -10.24
C ASP A 93 7.04 16.29 -10.37
N HIS A 94 7.90 16.19 -11.39
CA HIS A 94 8.74 15.00 -11.63
C HIS A 94 9.61 14.61 -10.42
N ARG A 95 9.94 15.57 -9.55
CA ARG A 95 10.71 15.31 -8.32
C ARG A 95 9.92 14.51 -7.28
N GLY A 96 8.59 14.52 -7.35
CA GLY A 96 7.71 13.86 -6.39
C GLY A 96 7.59 12.35 -6.55
N PHE A 97 8.13 11.77 -7.62
CA PHE A 97 8.01 10.36 -7.95
C PHE A 97 9.24 9.82 -8.68
N SER A 98 9.71 8.64 -8.30
CA SER A 98 10.73 7.91 -9.06
C SER A 98 10.52 6.40 -8.95
N TRP A 99 10.62 5.68 -10.06
CA TRP A 99 10.66 4.21 -10.02
C TRP A 99 11.95 3.72 -9.37
N LEU A 100 11.85 2.72 -8.49
CA LEU A 100 12.99 2.04 -7.87
C LEU A 100 13.18 0.66 -8.50
N ASP A 101 12.07 -0.08 -8.66
CA ASP A 101 12.02 -1.34 -9.40
C ASP A 101 10.67 -1.46 -10.13
N LEU A 102 10.72 -1.79 -11.42
CA LEU A 102 9.58 -2.05 -12.30
C LEU A 102 9.79 -3.32 -13.13
N GLU A 103 10.92 -4.01 -12.94
CA GLU A 103 11.37 -5.07 -13.83
C GLU A 103 11.18 -6.47 -13.21
N ASP A 104 10.84 -6.56 -11.92
CA ASP A 104 10.49 -7.82 -11.24
C ASP A 104 9.08 -8.32 -11.61
N GLN A 105 8.95 -8.75 -12.87
CA GLN A 105 7.73 -9.34 -13.42
C GLN A 105 7.45 -10.73 -12.82
N ASP A 106 8.51 -11.49 -12.53
CA ASP A 106 8.40 -12.87 -12.03
C ASP A 106 7.72 -12.92 -10.65
N ASN A 107 8.03 -11.97 -9.76
CA ASN A 107 7.34 -11.84 -8.48
C ASN A 107 6.13 -10.89 -8.53
N SER A 108 5.88 -10.25 -9.68
CA SER A 108 4.90 -9.17 -9.83
C SER A 108 5.02 -8.11 -8.71
N ILE A 109 6.23 -7.59 -8.55
CA ILE A 109 6.55 -6.54 -7.58
C ILE A 109 6.85 -5.25 -8.32
N ILE A 110 6.36 -4.15 -7.77
CA ILE A 110 6.82 -2.81 -8.14
C ILE A 110 7.23 -2.05 -6.88
N SER A 111 8.25 -1.21 -7.02
CA SER A 111 8.65 -0.28 -5.99
C SER A 111 8.98 1.09 -6.55
N PHE A 112 8.64 2.13 -5.79
CA PHE A 112 8.82 3.52 -6.19
C PHE A 112 8.99 4.42 -4.98
N LEU A 113 9.55 5.60 -5.22
CA LEU A 113 9.75 6.64 -4.24
C LEU A 113 8.68 7.72 -4.40
N ARG A 114 8.18 8.23 -3.27
CA ARG A 114 7.42 9.49 -3.18
C ARG A 114 8.24 10.50 -2.40
N ALA A 115 8.40 11.71 -2.91
CA ALA A 115 9.17 12.77 -2.25
C ALA A 115 8.32 14.00 -1.92
N SER A 116 8.66 14.67 -0.84
CA SER A 116 8.18 16.02 -0.55
C SER A 116 9.14 17.08 -1.12
N LYS A 117 8.87 18.36 -0.86
CA LYS A 117 9.80 19.47 -1.13
C LYS A 117 11.08 19.37 -0.30
N ASP A 118 10.99 18.76 0.88
CA ASP A 118 12.16 18.37 1.66
C ASP A 118 12.69 17.03 1.11
N PRO A 119 13.92 17.00 0.56
CA PRO A 119 14.50 15.78 0.00
C PRO A 119 14.82 14.71 1.05
N ASP A 120 14.79 15.01 2.34
CA ASP A 120 14.93 14.02 3.43
C ASP A 120 13.57 13.44 3.88
N ASP A 121 12.46 14.08 3.53
CA ASP A 121 11.11 13.53 3.74
C ASP A 121 10.63 12.85 2.45
N HIS A 122 10.93 11.55 2.38
CA HIS A 122 10.51 10.65 1.30
C HIS A 122 9.93 9.36 1.84
N LEU A 123 9.13 8.69 1.01
CA LEU A 123 8.59 7.37 1.26
C LEU A 123 9.08 6.41 0.18
N VAL A 124 9.48 5.21 0.60
CA VAL A 124 9.77 4.09 -0.28
C VAL A 124 8.57 3.15 -0.23
N CYS A 125 7.90 3.00 -1.37
CA CYS A 125 6.70 2.20 -1.51
C CYS A 125 7.04 0.92 -2.25
N LEU A 126 6.59 -0.23 -1.74
CA LEU A 126 6.67 -1.53 -2.41
C LEU A 126 5.29 -2.17 -2.43
N LEU A 127 4.93 -2.79 -3.55
CA LEU A 127 3.67 -3.49 -3.74
C LEU A 127 3.93 -4.90 -4.28
N ASN A 128 3.41 -5.91 -3.58
CA ASN A 128 3.45 -7.32 -3.98
C ASN A 128 2.08 -7.76 -4.48
N PHE A 129 1.95 -8.03 -5.78
CA PHE A 129 0.69 -8.42 -6.41
C PHE A 129 0.45 -9.93 -6.45
N THR A 130 1.25 -10.73 -5.75
CA THR A 130 1.07 -12.19 -5.66
C THR A 130 0.73 -12.65 -4.24
N PRO A 131 0.08 -13.81 -4.07
CA PRO A 131 -0.20 -14.38 -2.75
C PRO A 131 1.03 -15.04 -2.09
N GLN A 132 2.23 -14.84 -2.62
CA GLN A 132 3.45 -15.38 -2.06
C GLN A 132 4.10 -14.38 -1.10
N THR A 133 4.45 -14.84 0.09
CA THR A 133 5.34 -14.10 1.01
C THR A 133 6.78 -14.24 0.53
N LEU A 134 7.51 -13.13 0.48
CA LEU A 134 8.95 -13.13 0.18
C LEU A 134 9.74 -12.82 1.46
N GLU A 135 10.68 -13.69 1.78
CA GLU A 135 11.62 -13.50 2.88
C GLU A 135 12.87 -12.79 2.36
N ASP A 136 13.52 -11.98 3.22
CA ASP A 136 14.79 -11.30 2.92
C ASP A 136 14.81 -10.57 1.57
N TYR A 137 13.68 -9.97 1.17
CA TYR A 137 13.55 -9.30 -0.12
C TYR A 137 14.27 -7.95 -0.09
N LYS A 138 15.03 -7.66 -1.15
CA LYS A 138 15.75 -6.39 -1.30
C LYS A 138 14.80 -5.29 -1.76
N ILE A 139 14.70 -4.21 -0.98
CA ILE A 139 13.94 -3.01 -1.35
C ILE A 139 14.94 -1.88 -1.57
N GLY A 140 15.01 -1.36 -2.80
CA GLY A 140 15.90 -0.25 -3.13
C GLY A 140 15.57 1.02 -2.34
N VAL A 141 16.59 1.73 -1.86
CA VAL A 141 16.43 2.99 -1.11
C VAL A 141 17.44 4.06 -1.58
N PRO A 142 17.10 5.36 -1.55
CA PRO A 142 17.92 6.41 -2.15
C PRO A 142 19.10 6.85 -1.28
N LYS A 143 19.04 6.61 0.04
CA LYS A 143 20.00 7.11 1.03
C LYS A 143 20.33 6.02 2.05
N LEU A 144 21.58 6.00 2.51
CA LEU A 144 21.96 5.22 3.69
C LEU A 144 21.28 5.75 4.96
N GLY A 145 21.03 4.85 5.90
CA GLY A 145 20.36 5.15 7.15
C GLY A 145 19.46 4.00 7.57
N ASP A 146 18.77 4.20 8.68
CA ASP A 146 17.76 3.27 9.16
C ASP A 146 16.40 3.71 8.62
N TYR A 147 15.63 2.76 8.11
CA TYR A 147 14.28 2.98 7.57
C TYR A 147 13.28 2.29 8.47
N GLU A 148 12.15 2.94 8.71
CA GLU A 148 11.04 2.37 9.46
C GLU A 148 9.87 1.98 8.54
N LEU A 149 9.23 0.85 8.85
CA LEU A 149 7.95 0.45 8.25
C LEU A 149 6.83 1.28 8.88
N THR A 150 6.34 2.26 8.12
CA THR A 150 5.31 3.22 8.58
C THR A 150 3.89 2.80 8.25
N PHE A 151 3.70 1.95 7.25
CA PHE A 151 2.38 1.46 6.86
C PHE A 151 2.49 0.09 6.18
N CYS A 152 1.64 -0.85 6.57
CA CYS A 152 1.55 -2.17 5.93
C CYS A 152 0.08 -2.56 5.73
N SER A 153 -0.33 -2.84 4.48
CA SER A 153 -1.72 -3.21 4.20
C SER A 153 -2.10 -4.63 4.65
N ASP A 154 -1.15 -5.42 5.13
CA ASP A 154 -1.35 -6.79 5.63
C ASP A 154 -1.42 -6.89 7.16
N GLU A 155 -1.53 -5.77 7.86
CA GLU A 155 -1.72 -5.81 9.31
C GLU A 155 -3.01 -6.53 9.69
N ALA A 156 -2.98 -7.26 10.81
CA ALA A 156 -4.11 -8.05 11.29
C ALA A 156 -5.36 -7.18 11.57
N GLN A 157 -5.18 -5.93 11.99
CA GLN A 157 -6.27 -4.96 12.18
C GLN A 157 -7.03 -4.64 10.87
N PHE A 158 -6.39 -4.83 9.71
CA PHE A 158 -6.99 -4.66 8.38
C PHE A 158 -7.48 -5.98 7.77
N GLY A 159 -7.39 -7.09 8.50
CA GLY A 159 -7.73 -8.43 8.01
C GLY A 159 -6.64 -9.05 7.13
N GLY A 160 -5.39 -8.61 7.28
CA GLY A 160 -4.23 -9.25 6.68
C GLY A 160 -3.73 -10.45 7.48
N SER A 161 -2.68 -11.10 6.96
CA SER A 161 -2.06 -12.28 7.56
C SER A 161 -1.19 -11.94 8.79
N GLY A 162 -0.86 -10.66 8.99
CA GLY A 162 -0.03 -10.20 10.10
C GLY A 162 1.46 -10.38 9.85
N VAL A 163 1.88 -10.69 8.62
CA VAL A 163 3.28 -10.89 8.21
C VAL A 163 4.11 -9.59 8.24
N CYS A 164 3.47 -8.45 8.49
CA CYS A 164 4.11 -7.16 8.73
C CYS A 164 4.95 -7.20 10.03
N HIS A 165 6.18 -7.65 9.89
CA HIS A 165 7.20 -7.66 10.93
C HIS A 165 8.45 -6.95 10.39
N ASP A 166 9.34 -6.53 11.28
CA ASP A 166 10.47 -5.62 11.00
C ASP A 166 10.06 -4.15 10.85
N VAL A 167 9.89 -3.51 12.01
CA VAL A 167 9.60 -2.07 12.08
C VAL A 167 10.80 -1.24 11.60
N ARG A 168 12.03 -1.79 11.63
CA ARG A 168 13.25 -1.04 11.28
C ARG A 168 14.24 -1.90 10.52
N SER A 169 14.71 -1.39 9.39
CA SER A 169 15.77 -2.01 8.58
C SER A 169 16.88 -1.02 8.30
N ARG A 170 18.14 -1.46 8.43
CA ARG A 170 19.32 -0.66 8.09
C ARG A 170 19.63 -0.80 6.60
N ALA A 171 19.85 0.31 5.93
CA ALA A 171 20.31 0.32 4.55
C ALA A 171 21.71 -0.30 4.42
N VAL A 172 21.85 -1.19 3.45
CA VAL A 172 23.10 -1.82 3.03
C VAL A 172 23.70 -1.02 1.88
N ASP A 173 25.01 -0.79 1.97
CA ASP A 173 25.81 -0.07 0.96
C ASP A 173 26.09 -0.95 -0.27
N GLU A 174 25.02 -1.34 -0.97
CA GLU A 174 25.06 -2.13 -2.20
C GLU A 174 23.87 -1.75 -3.10
N PRO A 175 24.10 -1.49 -4.40
CA PRO A 175 23.03 -1.12 -5.32
C PRO A 175 22.04 -2.25 -5.54
N PHE A 176 20.77 -1.89 -5.72
CA PHE A 176 19.71 -2.81 -6.09
C PHE A 176 18.71 -2.12 -7.03
N ALA A 177 18.38 -2.79 -8.15
CA ALA A 177 17.57 -2.22 -9.22
C ALA A 177 18.07 -0.81 -9.62
N ARG A 178 17.24 0.23 -9.51
CA ARG A 178 17.59 1.62 -9.85
C ARG A 178 18.10 2.42 -8.65
N ALA A 179 18.19 1.81 -7.47
CA ALA A 179 18.56 2.47 -6.23
C ALA A 179 20.05 2.23 -5.89
N PRO A 180 20.73 3.22 -5.29
CA PRO A 180 22.13 3.09 -4.88
C PRO A 180 22.33 2.17 -3.67
N TYR A 181 21.30 1.96 -2.85
CA TYR A 181 21.32 1.16 -1.64
C TYR A 181 20.08 0.30 -1.56
N HIS A 182 20.03 -0.65 -0.61
CA HIS A 182 18.83 -1.41 -0.34
C HIS A 182 18.64 -1.71 1.15
N VAL A 183 17.43 -2.05 1.55
CA VAL A 183 17.12 -2.70 2.82
C VAL A 183 16.62 -4.12 2.57
N LEU A 184 16.75 -4.98 3.57
CA LEU A 184 16.09 -6.29 3.58
C LEU A 184 14.79 -6.18 4.38
N ALA A 185 13.73 -6.77 3.85
CA ALA A 185 12.44 -6.83 4.52
C ALA A 185 11.68 -8.10 4.12
N LYS A 186 10.85 -8.58 5.04
CA LYS A 186 9.82 -9.56 4.75
C LYS A 186 8.65 -8.89 4.03
N VAL A 187 8.32 -9.34 2.82
CA VAL A 187 7.24 -8.77 2.01
C VAL A 187 5.99 -9.64 2.12
N PRO A 188 4.88 -9.11 2.69
CA PRO A 188 3.65 -9.87 2.84
C PRO A 188 2.97 -10.17 1.50
N PRO A 189 2.11 -11.20 1.47
CA PRO A 189 1.35 -11.58 0.28
C PRO A 189 0.22 -10.57 -0.02
N LEU A 190 0.02 -10.22 -1.29
CA LEU A 190 -1.04 -9.32 -1.75
C LEU A 190 -1.10 -8.00 -0.94
N ALA A 191 0.06 -7.39 -0.73
CA ALA A 191 0.22 -6.29 0.21
C ALA A 191 1.16 -5.20 -0.28
N GLY A 192 1.01 -4.02 0.30
CA GLY A 192 1.93 -2.91 0.13
C GLY A 192 2.60 -2.51 1.43
N LEU A 193 3.87 -2.14 1.31
CA LEU A 193 4.72 -1.63 2.38
C LEU A 193 5.10 -0.18 2.08
N VAL A 194 5.18 0.63 3.13
CA VAL A 194 5.67 2.00 3.04
C VAL A 194 6.76 2.23 4.08
N LEU A 195 7.98 2.42 3.61
CA LEU A 195 9.14 2.70 4.44
C LEU A 195 9.44 4.20 4.44
N LYS A 196 9.90 4.72 5.58
CA LYS A 196 10.35 6.11 5.74
C LYS A 196 11.74 6.14 6.37
N PRO A 197 12.67 7.01 5.94
CA PRO A 197 13.94 7.17 6.64
C PRO A 197 13.71 7.70 8.06
N LEU A 198 14.41 7.15 9.04
CA LEU A 198 14.49 7.73 10.37
C LEU A 198 15.38 8.98 10.31
N ALA A 199 14.93 10.06 10.95
CA ALA A 199 15.79 11.24 11.13
C ALA A 199 17.07 10.82 11.87
N LYS A 200 18.22 11.33 11.43
CA LYS A 200 19.46 11.13 12.19
C LYS A 200 19.30 11.80 13.55
N GLU A 201 19.37 11.02 14.64
CA GLU A 201 19.64 11.58 15.96
C GLU A 201 21.00 12.29 15.87
N ASN A 202 21.00 13.60 16.07
CA ASN A 202 22.22 14.41 16.16
C ASN A 202 22.94 14.17 17.48
#